data_AF-A0A414AXZ1-F1
#
_entry.id   AF-A0A414AXZ1-F1
#
_cell.length_a   1.000
_cell.length_b   1.000
_cell.length_c   1.000
_cell.angle_alpha   90.00
_cell.angle_beta   90.00
_cell.angle_gamma   90.00
#
_symmetry.space_group_name_H-M   'P 1'
#
loop_
_entity.id
_entity.type
_entity.pdbx_description
1 polymer ?
#
loop_
_entity_poly.entity_id
_entity_poly.type
_entity_poly.pdbx_seq_one_letter_code
_entity_poly.pdbx_strand_id
1 'polypeptide(L)'
;MQAKLFSGLSQKDVCRLLACLKAQSVNYAGETVVVEEGCPVKKFGILLAGRGKSYKTDSQGHTLTVTLLKEGSEIGVILAASPGRKSPVSVTVEQGSSVLFISYNRLINNCTRNCPCHRQLLKNFMWIVAEKGLVLHERLDCLLRPTARDKILTYLKNFSGLENGLPFTVPLDRNAMAEYLNMDRSALSRELSGMKKDGIIDYYKSTFRLFH
;
A
#
# COMPACT_ATOMS: atom_id res chain seq x y z
N MET A 1 -15.03 4.47 11.03
CA MET A 1 -13.97 3.50 10.67
C MET A 1 -13.89 3.44 9.15
N GLN A 2 -12.92 4.12 8.54
CA GLN A 2 -12.87 4.32 7.07
C GLN A 2 -11.86 3.37 6.41
N ALA A 3 -11.88 2.09 6.79
CA ALA A 3 -11.01 1.08 6.19
C ALA A 3 -11.74 0.38 5.02
N LYS A 4 -11.06 0.26 3.87
CA LYS A 4 -11.62 -0.32 2.64
C LYS A 4 -12.17 -1.74 2.84
N LEU A 5 -11.64 -2.46 3.83
CA LEU A 5 -12.12 -3.79 4.20
C LEU A 5 -13.61 -3.79 4.62
N PHE A 6 -14.11 -2.71 5.22
CA PHE A 6 -15.49 -2.62 5.70
C PHE A 6 -16.42 -1.83 4.79
N SER A 7 -15.98 -1.50 3.57
CA SER A 7 -16.81 -0.79 2.59
C SER A 7 -18.13 -1.51 2.32
N GLY A 8 -19.23 -0.76 2.32
CA GLY A 8 -20.58 -1.31 2.10
C GLY A 8 -21.20 -2.05 3.29
N LEU A 9 -20.60 -1.98 4.48
CA LEU A 9 -21.15 -2.56 5.71
C LEU A 9 -21.64 -1.48 6.67
N SER A 10 -22.81 -1.73 7.29
CA SER A 10 -23.29 -0.86 8.37
C SER A 10 -22.44 -1.03 9.63
N GLN A 11 -22.42 -0.02 10.50
CA GLN A 11 -21.70 -0.12 11.77
C GLN A 11 -22.15 -1.31 12.62
N LYS A 12 -23.45 -1.62 12.61
CA LYS A 12 -24.02 -2.79 13.31
C LYS A 12 -23.47 -4.10 12.74
N ASP A 13 -23.33 -4.20 11.41
CA ASP A 13 -22.78 -5.39 10.76
C ASP A 13 -21.28 -5.53 11.00
N VAL A 14 -20.53 -4.43 11.01
CA VAL A 14 -19.12 -4.44 11.39
C VAL A 14 -18.94 -4.97 12.81
N CYS A 15 -19.69 -4.46 13.80
CA CYS A 15 -19.61 -4.96 15.17
C CYS A 15 -19.91 -6.47 15.26
N ARG A 16 -20.95 -6.95 14.57
CA ARG A 16 -21.30 -8.38 14.50
C ARG A 16 -20.21 -9.22 13.86
N LEU A 17 -19.61 -8.74 12.78
CA LEU A 17 -18.50 -9.41 12.08
C LEU A 17 -17.26 -9.52 12.95
N LEU A 18 -16.86 -8.41 13.60
CA LEU A 18 -15.69 -8.41 14.46
C LEU A 18 -15.84 -9.41 15.62
N ALA A 19 -17.04 -9.50 16.20
CA ALA A 19 -17.36 -10.52 17.20
C ALA A 19 -17.30 -11.95 16.62
N CYS A 20 -17.88 -12.18 15.43
CA CYS A 20 -17.87 -13.49 14.75
C CYS A 20 -16.45 -13.97 14.43
N LEU A 21 -15.61 -13.07 13.92
CA LEU A 21 -14.21 -13.36 13.59
C LEU A 21 -13.32 -13.44 14.84
N LYS A 22 -13.85 -13.03 16.00
CA LYS A 22 -13.12 -12.68 17.23
C LYS A 22 -11.85 -11.90 16.90
N ALA A 23 -12.06 -10.78 16.20
CA ALA A 23 -11.01 -9.83 15.86
C ALA A 23 -10.42 -9.25 17.15
N GLN A 24 -9.12 -8.95 17.14
CA GLN A 24 -8.39 -8.48 18.30
C GLN A 24 -7.85 -7.09 18.03
N SER A 25 -8.29 -6.10 18.80
CA SER A 25 -7.67 -4.77 18.79
C SER A 25 -6.54 -4.75 19.80
N VAL A 26 -5.37 -4.27 19.38
CA VAL A 26 -4.19 -4.13 20.24
C VAL A 26 -3.72 -2.69 20.16
N ASN A 27 -3.51 -2.07 21.32
CA ASN A 27 -2.95 -0.72 21.45
C ASN A 27 -1.47 -0.84 21.83
N TYR A 28 -0.62 -0.09 21.15
CA TYR A 28 0.83 -0.14 21.33
C TYR A 28 1.31 1.13 22.04
N ALA A 29 1.82 0.97 23.26
CA ALA A 29 2.34 2.06 24.08
C ALA A 29 3.77 2.49 23.69
N GLY A 30 4.44 1.72 22.84
CA GLY A 30 5.78 2.01 22.33
C GLY A 30 5.95 1.47 20.91
N GLU A 31 7.04 1.85 20.26
CA GLU A 31 7.39 1.31 18.95
C GLU A 31 7.48 -0.22 19.00
N THR A 32 6.73 -0.89 18.13
CA THR A 32 6.62 -2.36 18.18
C THR A 32 6.63 -2.96 16.77
N VAL A 33 7.43 -4.00 16.59
CA VAL A 33 7.41 -4.85 15.38
C VAL A 33 6.19 -5.76 15.46
N VAL A 34 5.23 -5.56 14.56
CA VAL A 34 3.97 -6.33 14.49
C VAL A 34 4.01 -7.45 13.46
N VAL A 35 4.95 -7.38 12.51
CA VAL A 35 5.30 -8.46 11.59
C VAL A 35 6.81 -8.49 11.48
N GLU A 36 7.39 -9.67 11.59
CA GLU A 36 8.85 -9.86 11.50
C GLU A 36 9.22 -10.50 10.16
N GLU A 37 10.27 -9.97 9.53
CA GLU A 37 10.88 -10.58 8.34
C GLU A 37 11.30 -12.02 8.65
N GLY A 38 11.03 -12.94 7.71
CA GLY A 38 11.34 -14.36 7.90
C GLY A 38 10.32 -15.15 8.73
N CYS A 39 9.32 -14.48 9.34
CA CYS A 39 8.23 -15.14 10.07
C CYS A 39 6.96 -15.29 9.22
N PRO A 40 6.17 -16.36 9.42
CA PRO A 40 4.86 -16.51 8.78
C PRO A 40 3.81 -15.58 9.39
N VAL A 41 2.92 -15.06 8.57
CA VAL A 41 1.81 -14.19 9.01
C VAL A 41 0.50 -14.97 8.96
N LYS A 42 -0.12 -15.21 10.12
CA LYS A 42 -1.41 -15.94 10.23
C LYS A 42 -2.63 -15.03 10.43
N LYS A 43 -2.38 -13.80 10.87
CA LYS A 43 -3.39 -12.76 11.08
C LYS A 43 -2.97 -11.54 10.29
N PHE A 44 -3.88 -10.97 9.52
CA PHE A 44 -3.65 -9.67 8.90
C PHE A 44 -4.17 -8.58 9.84
N GLY A 45 -3.61 -7.39 9.71
CA GLY A 45 -3.91 -6.22 10.54
C GLY A 45 -4.52 -5.08 9.73
N ILE A 46 -5.20 -4.17 10.42
CA ILE A 46 -5.58 -2.86 9.90
C ILE A 46 -5.14 -1.84 10.96
N LEU A 47 -4.36 -0.85 10.55
CA LEU A 47 -3.98 0.26 11.42
C LEU A 47 -5.21 1.15 11.64
N LEU A 48 -5.74 1.15 12.87
CA LEU A 48 -6.93 1.92 13.22
C LEU A 48 -6.61 3.36 13.57
N ALA A 49 -5.49 3.56 14.28
CA ALA A 49 -4.96 4.88 14.64
C ALA A 49 -3.44 4.84 14.65
N GLY A 50 -2.81 5.98 14.38
CA GLY A 50 -1.35 6.14 14.42
C GLY A 50 -0.67 5.93 13.07
N ARG A 51 0.62 5.58 13.13
CA ARG A 51 1.53 5.47 11.97
C ARG A 51 2.42 4.25 12.10
N GLY A 52 3.00 3.84 10.99
CA GLY A 52 3.98 2.77 10.97
C GLY A 52 4.71 2.70 9.65
N LYS A 53 5.52 1.67 9.47
CA LYS A 53 6.22 1.41 8.21
C LYS A 53 6.52 -0.07 8.04
N SER A 54 6.53 -0.53 6.79
CA SER A 54 7.23 -1.75 6.42
C SER A 54 8.66 -1.42 6.01
N TYR A 55 9.59 -2.29 6.37
CA TYR A 55 11.00 -2.08 6.10
C TYR A 55 11.73 -3.40 5.91
N LYS A 56 12.90 -3.34 5.27
CA LYS A 56 13.85 -4.44 5.13
C LYS A 56 15.19 -4.00 5.65
N THR A 57 15.93 -4.90 6.27
CA THR A 57 17.31 -4.63 6.68
C THR A 57 18.25 -5.20 5.61
N ASP A 58 19.17 -4.38 5.09
CA ASP A 58 20.19 -4.85 4.16
C ASP A 58 21.31 -5.64 4.87
N SER A 59 22.25 -6.19 4.10
CA SER A 59 23.37 -6.96 4.66
C SER A 59 24.35 -6.14 5.50
N GLN A 60 24.27 -4.81 5.46
CA GLN A 60 25.09 -3.88 6.24
C GLN A 60 24.36 -3.37 7.50
N GLY A 61 23.11 -3.80 7.72
CA GLY A 61 22.30 -3.37 8.85
C GLY A 61 21.50 -2.09 8.61
N HIS A 62 21.52 -1.52 7.41
CA HIS A 62 20.71 -0.35 7.10
C HIS A 62 19.26 -0.73 6.85
N THR A 63 18.36 0.07 7.42
CA THR A 63 16.92 -0.11 7.25
C THR A 63 16.42 0.63 6.02
N LEU A 64 15.93 -0.13 5.05
CA LEU A 64 15.28 0.37 3.83
C LEU A 64 13.77 0.39 4.05
N THR A 65 13.18 1.58 4.10
CA THR A 65 11.72 1.72 4.21
C THR A 65 11.07 1.30 2.89
N VAL A 66 10.12 0.38 2.96
CA VAL A 66 9.41 -0.16 1.79
C VAL A 66 8.06 0.54 1.60
N THR A 67 7.32 0.80 2.69
CA THR A 67 6.02 1.47 2.63
C THR A 67 5.72 2.16 3.96
N LEU A 68 5.16 3.36 3.91
CA LEU A 68 4.61 4.04 5.09
C LEU A 68 3.16 3.62 5.33
N LEU A 69 2.82 3.37 6.58
CA LEU A 69 1.49 3.00 7.03
C LEU A 69 0.82 4.18 7.72
N LYS A 70 -0.45 4.37 7.39
CA LYS A 70 -1.33 5.38 7.99
C LYS A 70 -2.65 4.71 8.39
N GLU A 71 -3.52 5.46 9.06
CA GLU A 71 -4.85 4.97 9.41
C GLU A 71 -5.58 4.40 8.19
N GLY A 72 -6.16 3.21 8.36
CA GLY A 72 -6.78 2.41 7.31
C GLY A 72 -5.83 1.53 6.50
N SER A 73 -4.50 1.68 6.65
CA SER A 73 -3.52 0.82 5.99
C SER A 73 -3.63 -0.63 6.47
N GLU A 74 -3.53 -1.57 5.54
CA GLU A 74 -3.56 -2.99 5.85
C GLU A 74 -2.16 -3.55 6.05
N ILE A 75 -2.03 -4.45 7.01
CA ILE A 75 -0.77 -5.09 7.43
C ILE A 75 -0.87 -6.58 7.13
N GLY A 76 0.09 -7.11 6.37
CA GLY A 76 0.21 -8.56 6.17
C GLY A 76 -0.93 -9.26 5.41
N VAL A 77 -1.78 -8.52 4.69
CA VAL A 77 -2.95 -9.08 3.96
C VAL A 77 -2.58 -10.16 2.94
N ILE A 78 -1.61 -9.88 2.06
CA ILE A 78 -1.15 -10.85 1.04
C ILE A 78 -0.49 -12.07 1.70
N LEU A 79 0.27 -11.84 2.78
CA LEU A 79 0.98 -12.90 3.50
C LEU A 79 0.01 -13.83 4.24
N ALA A 80 -1.00 -13.25 4.89
CA ALA A 80 -2.04 -14.02 5.57
C ALA A 80 -2.83 -14.91 4.60
N ALA A 81 -3.01 -14.46 3.35
CA ALA A 81 -3.66 -15.22 2.29
C ALA A 81 -2.77 -16.29 1.62
N SER A 82 -1.47 -16.28 1.89
CA SER A 82 -0.48 -17.20 1.32
C SER A 82 0.18 -18.04 2.42
N PRO A 83 -0.56 -18.98 3.04
CA PRO A 83 -0.03 -19.80 4.13
C PRO A 83 1.23 -20.55 3.67
N GLY A 84 2.29 -20.47 4.47
CA GLY A 84 3.60 -21.07 4.16
C GLY A 84 4.65 -20.08 3.65
N ARG A 85 4.25 -18.88 3.21
CA ARG A 85 5.19 -17.83 2.86
C ARG A 85 5.63 -17.05 4.10
N LYS A 86 6.94 -16.87 4.24
CA LYS A 86 7.55 -15.99 5.24
C LYS A 86 7.47 -14.54 4.77
N SER A 87 7.33 -13.60 5.71
CA SER A 87 7.32 -12.19 5.38
C SER A 87 8.67 -11.76 4.76
N PRO A 88 8.69 -11.04 3.64
CA PRO A 88 9.92 -10.53 3.03
C PRO A 88 10.41 -9.20 3.66
N VAL A 89 9.64 -8.66 4.60
CA VAL A 89 9.84 -7.37 5.28
C VAL A 89 9.37 -7.47 6.73
N SER A 90 9.90 -6.61 7.58
CA SER A 90 9.33 -6.33 8.91
C SER A 90 8.32 -5.19 8.81
N VAL A 91 7.41 -5.12 9.77
CA VAL A 91 6.44 -4.02 9.91
C VAL A 91 6.46 -3.55 11.35
N THR A 92 6.72 -2.25 11.51
CA THR A 92 6.68 -1.55 12.80
C THR A 92 5.50 -0.59 12.84
N VAL A 93 4.89 -0.47 14.02
CA VAL A 93 3.94 0.60 14.35
C VAL A 93 4.56 1.52 15.41
N GLU A 94 4.30 2.81 15.31
CA GLU A 94 4.81 3.84 16.21
C GLU A 94 4.04 3.84 17.54
N GLN A 95 4.61 4.48 18.56
CA GLN A 95 3.95 4.70 19.85
C GLN A 95 2.58 5.38 19.67
N GLY A 96 1.58 4.89 20.41
CA GLY A 96 0.21 5.41 20.34
C GLY A 96 -0.63 4.80 19.21
N SER A 97 -0.08 3.85 18.47
CA SER A 97 -0.81 3.17 17.39
C SER A 97 -1.77 2.11 17.93
N SER A 98 -2.86 1.86 17.18
CA SER A 98 -3.79 0.76 17.44
C SER A 98 -4.02 -0.07 16.19
N VAL A 99 -3.97 -1.39 16.32
CA VAL A 99 -4.10 -2.32 15.19
C VAL A 99 -5.21 -3.33 15.46
N LEU A 100 -6.09 -3.51 14.49
CA LEU A 100 -7.09 -4.56 14.47
C LEU A 100 -6.56 -5.79 13.73
N PHE A 101 -6.39 -6.90 14.43
CA PHE A 101 -5.98 -8.18 13.86
C PHE A 101 -7.17 -9.09 13.60
N ILE A 102 -7.18 -9.68 12.40
CA ILE A 102 -8.19 -10.64 11.94
C ILE A 102 -7.47 -11.90 11.46
N SER A 103 -7.95 -13.07 11.89
CA SER A 103 -7.43 -14.35 11.42
C SER A 103 -7.91 -14.63 10.00
N TYR A 104 -6.97 -14.91 9.10
CA TYR A 104 -7.31 -15.30 7.72
C TYR A 104 -8.17 -16.57 7.69
N ASN A 105 -7.82 -17.59 8.48
CA ASN A 105 -8.61 -18.83 8.56
C ASN A 105 -10.06 -18.57 8.95
N ARG A 106 -10.32 -17.63 9.88
CA ARG A 106 -11.69 -17.29 10.25
C ARG A 106 -12.42 -16.45 9.20
N LEU A 107 -11.67 -15.69 8.40
CA LEU A 107 -12.22 -14.96 7.28
C LEU A 107 -12.64 -15.89 6.14
N ILE A 108 -11.86 -16.94 5.84
CA ILE A 108 -12.20 -17.86 4.73
C ILE A 108 -13.15 -18.98 5.13
N ASN A 109 -13.17 -19.37 6.41
CA ASN A 109 -14.08 -20.41 6.88
C ASN A 109 -15.52 -19.90 6.94
N ASN A 110 -16.46 -20.79 6.63
CA ASN A 110 -17.89 -20.47 6.66
C ASN A 110 -18.28 -20.00 8.07
N CYS A 111 -18.77 -18.76 8.15
CA CYS A 111 -19.62 -18.36 9.26
C CYS A 111 -20.77 -19.37 9.31
N THR A 112 -21.02 -19.97 10.48
CA THR A 112 -22.11 -20.94 10.68
C THR A 112 -23.48 -20.39 10.28
N ARG A 113 -23.61 -19.06 10.13
CA ARG A 113 -24.82 -18.34 9.73
C ARG A 113 -24.85 -17.86 8.28
N ASN A 114 -23.81 -18.15 7.48
CA ASN A 114 -23.66 -17.67 6.09
C ASN A 114 -24.05 -16.19 5.92
N CYS A 115 -23.60 -15.32 6.83
CA CYS A 115 -24.13 -13.95 6.87
C CYS A 115 -23.73 -13.16 5.60
N PRO A 116 -24.65 -12.36 5.03
CA PRO A 116 -24.33 -11.46 3.91
C PRO A 116 -23.12 -10.55 4.21
N CYS A 117 -22.99 -10.16 5.48
CA CYS A 117 -21.89 -9.35 6.00
C CYS A 117 -20.50 -9.96 5.75
N HIS A 118 -20.37 -11.28 5.92
CA HIS A 118 -19.10 -11.99 5.79
C HIS A 118 -18.72 -12.15 4.33
N ARG A 119 -19.72 -12.40 3.47
CA ARG A 119 -19.54 -12.44 2.02
C ARG A 119 -19.03 -11.10 1.49
N GLN A 120 -19.59 -9.98 1.97
CA GLN A 120 -19.13 -8.66 1.59
C GLN A 120 -17.70 -8.40 2.09
N LEU A 121 -17.38 -8.78 3.33
CA LEU A 121 -16.03 -8.66 3.88
C LEU A 121 -14.99 -9.44 3.05
N LEU A 122 -15.33 -10.66 2.61
CA LEU A 122 -14.47 -11.48 1.77
C LEU A 122 -14.28 -10.84 0.38
N LYS A 123 -15.34 -10.28 -0.22
CA LYS A 123 -15.23 -9.50 -1.48
C LYS A 123 -14.27 -8.32 -1.31
N ASN A 124 -14.42 -7.55 -0.24
CA ASN A 124 -13.54 -6.41 0.04
C ASN A 124 -12.09 -6.86 0.26
N PHE A 125 -11.87 -7.99 0.95
CA PHE A 125 -10.53 -8.57 1.13
C PHE A 125 -9.89 -8.97 -0.21
N MET A 126 -10.62 -9.68 -1.07
CA MET A 126 -10.14 -10.06 -2.41
C MET A 126 -9.81 -8.83 -3.25
N TRP A 127 -10.66 -7.80 -3.20
CA TRP A 127 -10.40 -6.54 -3.88
C TRP A 127 -9.13 -5.87 -3.35
N ILE A 128 -8.91 -5.80 -2.03
CA ILE A 128 -7.66 -5.27 -1.44
C ILE A 128 -6.43 -6.06 -1.93
N VAL A 129 -6.51 -7.39 -1.97
CA VAL A 129 -5.41 -8.23 -2.49
C VAL A 129 -5.14 -7.91 -3.96
N ALA A 130 -6.18 -7.81 -4.79
CA ALA A 130 -6.05 -7.49 -6.20
C ALA A 130 -5.43 -6.09 -6.42
N GLU A 131 -5.93 -5.08 -5.72
CA GLU A 131 -5.40 -3.70 -5.77
C GLU A 131 -3.93 -3.64 -5.38
N LYS A 132 -3.52 -4.36 -4.33
CA LYS A 132 -2.10 -4.42 -3.97
C LYS A 132 -1.26 -5.11 -5.05
N GLY A 133 -1.80 -6.13 -5.71
CA GLY A 133 -1.17 -6.77 -6.86
C GLY A 133 -0.99 -5.80 -8.04
N LEU A 134 -2.03 -5.05 -8.38
CA LEU A 134 -2.00 -4.05 -9.46
C LEU A 134 -1.00 -2.92 -9.17
N VAL A 135 -1.01 -2.35 -7.96
CA VAL A 135 -0.04 -1.30 -7.57
C VAL A 135 1.40 -1.80 -7.64
N LEU A 136 1.66 -3.06 -7.27
CA LEU A 136 2.98 -3.67 -7.42
C LEU A 136 3.35 -3.87 -8.90
N HIS A 137 2.40 -4.27 -9.73
CA HIS A 137 2.59 -4.44 -11.16
C HIS A 137 2.90 -3.10 -11.86
N GLU A 138 2.15 -2.04 -11.57
CA GLU A 138 2.39 -0.69 -12.09
C GLU A 138 3.80 -0.18 -11.73
N ARG A 139 4.25 -0.44 -10.49
CA ARG A 139 5.62 -0.08 -10.08
C ARG A 139 6.65 -0.89 -10.85
N LEU A 140 6.43 -2.19 -11.02
CA LEU A 140 7.32 -3.06 -11.77
C LEU A 140 7.46 -2.58 -13.23
N ASP A 141 6.35 -2.23 -13.88
CA ASP A 141 6.35 -1.71 -15.25
C ASP A 141 7.19 -0.46 -15.40
N CYS A 142 7.16 0.43 -14.40
CA CYS A 142 8.06 1.58 -14.35
C CYS A 142 9.52 1.11 -14.22
N LEU A 143 9.83 0.23 -13.25
CA LEU A 143 11.20 -0.17 -12.94
C LEU A 143 11.89 -0.97 -14.06
N LEU A 144 11.13 -1.68 -14.89
CA LEU A 144 11.62 -2.41 -16.06
C LEU A 144 12.06 -1.50 -17.21
N ARG A 145 11.74 -0.20 -17.17
CA ARG A 145 12.14 0.73 -18.22
C ARG A 145 13.65 1.02 -18.20
N PRO A 146 14.31 1.03 -19.36
CA PRO A 146 15.77 1.12 -19.43
C PRO A 146 16.31 2.50 -19.05
N THR A 147 15.57 3.58 -19.35
CA THR A 147 16.02 4.95 -19.12
C THR A 147 15.21 5.66 -18.03
N ALA A 148 15.82 6.65 -17.38
CA ALA A 148 15.14 7.54 -16.43
C ALA A 148 13.89 8.19 -17.04
N ARG A 149 14.01 8.64 -18.30
CA ARG A 149 12.91 9.24 -19.05
C ARG A 149 11.73 8.29 -19.21
N ASP A 150 11.99 7.05 -19.63
CA ASP A 150 10.97 6.04 -19.84
C ASP A 150 10.27 5.64 -18.54
N LYS A 151 11.05 5.55 -17.44
CA LYS A 151 10.51 5.33 -16.08
C LYS A 151 9.50 6.40 -15.70
N ILE A 152 9.89 7.67 -15.86
CA ILE A 152 9.05 8.83 -15.53
C ILE A 152 7.80 8.86 -16.40
N LEU A 153 7.94 8.70 -17.72
CA LEU A 153 6.80 8.71 -18.64
C LEU A 153 5.82 7.58 -18.34
N THR A 154 6.32 6.37 -18.04
CA THR A 154 5.46 5.24 -17.67
C THR A 154 4.65 5.55 -16.42
N TYR A 155 5.29 6.11 -15.39
CA TYR A 155 4.59 6.52 -14.17
C TYR A 155 3.55 7.61 -14.42
N LEU A 156 3.91 8.67 -15.17
CA LEU A 156 2.99 9.78 -15.45
C LEU A 156 1.77 9.33 -16.27
N LYS A 157 1.95 8.36 -17.17
CA LYS A 157 0.87 7.80 -17.99
C LYS A 157 -0.22 7.10 -17.18
N ASN A 158 0.09 6.61 -15.99
CA ASN A 158 -0.91 6.02 -15.09
C ASN A 158 -1.91 7.07 -14.55
N PHE A 159 -1.58 8.37 -14.64
CA PHE A 159 -2.41 9.46 -14.14
C PHE A 159 -2.90 10.41 -15.23
N SER A 160 -2.25 10.41 -16.40
CA SER A 160 -2.78 11.12 -17.56
C SER A 160 -4.09 10.45 -17.99
N GLY A 161 -5.18 11.20 -17.99
CA GLY A 161 -6.44 10.72 -18.56
C GLY A 161 -6.32 10.44 -20.06
N LEU A 162 -7.43 10.06 -20.68
CA LEU A 162 -7.50 9.78 -22.13
C LEU A 162 -7.23 11.03 -22.99
N GLU A 163 -7.36 12.23 -22.42
CA GLU A 163 -7.16 13.49 -23.13
C GLU A 163 -5.74 14.02 -22.93
N ASN A 164 -4.95 13.96 -24.00
CA ASN A 164 -3.63 14.56 -24.07
C ASN A 164 -3.69 16.07 -23.83
N GLY A 165 -2.73 16.58 -23.06
CA GLY A 165 -2.59 18.02 -22.84
C GLY A 165 -3.47 18.62 -21.75
N LEU A 166 -4.22 17.85 -20.96
CA LEU A 166 -4.79 18.36 -19.72
C LEU A 166 -3.82 18.19 -18.53
N PRO A 167 -3.73 19.18 -17.62
CA PRO A 167 -2.95 19.03 -16.41
C PRO A 167 -3.59 18.02 -15.46
N PHE A 168 -2.77 17.15 -14.85
CA PHE A 168 -3.19 16.18 -13.85
C PHE A 168 -2.24 16.20 -12.66
N THR A 169 -2.74 15.79 -11.49
CA THR A 169 -1.94 15.74 -10.26
C THR A 169 -1.63 14.30 -9.91
N VAL A 170 -0.35 14.03 -9.64
CA VAL A 170 0.11 12.72 -9.16
C VAL A 170 0.19 12.72 -7.64
N PRO A 171 -0.01 11.56 -6.97
CA PRO A 171 -0.06 11.48 -5.51
C PRO A 171 1.32 11.58 -4.86
N LEU A 172 2.40 11.29 -5.60
CA LEU A 172 3.77 11.31 -5.08
C LEU A 172 4.42 12.67 -5.31
N ASP A 173 5.03 13.21 -4.25
CA ASP A 173 5.93 14.35 -4.39
C ASP A 173 7.27 13.94 -5.04
N ARG A 174 8.20 14.90 -5.18
CA ARG A 174 9.48 14.65 -5.85
C ARG A 174 10.34 13.61 -5.13
N ASN A 175 10.29 13.53 -3.79
CA ASN A 175 11.08 12.59 -3.01
C ASN A 175 10.48 11.19 -3.13
N ALA A 176 9.17 11.07 -2.88
CA ALA A 176 8.47 9.80 -2.98
C ALA A 176 8.48 9.23 -4.40
N MET A 177 8.43 10.09 -5.43
CA MET A 177 8.58 9.66 -6.83
C MET A 177 9.98 9.11 -7.12
N ALA A 178 11.03 9.71 -6.56
CA ALA A 178 12.41 9.23 -6.73
C ALA A 178 12.58 7.83 -6.10
N GLU A 179 12.06 7.65 -4.88
CA GLU A 179 12.04 6.35 -4.19
C GLU A 179 11.21 5.31 -4.95
N TYR A 180 10.03 5.71 -5.47
CA TYR A 180 9.15 4.82 -6.22
C TYR A 180 9.83 4.30 -7.50
N LEU A 181 10.51 5.18 -8.25
CA LEU A 181 11.20 4.87 -9.50
C LEU A 181 12.61 4.31 -9.32
N ASN A 182 13.06 4.16 -8.07
CA ASN A 182 14.42 3.74 -7.71
C ASN A 182 15.49 4.62 -8.39
N MET A 183 15.39 5.93 -8.18
CA MET A 183 16.28 6.94 -8.75
C MET A 183 16.76 7.90 -7.67
N ASP A 184 17.95 8.47 -7.84
CA ASP A 184 18.38 9.60 -7.03
C ASP A 184 17.48 10.82 -7.27
N ARG A 185 17.15 11.55 -6.20
CA ARG A 185 16.36 12.80 -6.29
C ARG A 185 16.98 13.81 -7.27
N SER A 186 18.31 13.91 -7.28
CA SER A 186 19.03 14.82 -8.18
C SER A 186 18.97 14.36 -9.63
N ALA A 187 18.96 13.06 -9.90
CA ALA A 187 18.83 12.49 -11.24
C ALA A 187 17.41 12.69 -11.76
N LEU A 188 16.38 12.39 -10.95
CA LEU A 188 14.98 12.65 -11.28
C LEU A 188 14.74 14.12 -11.62
N SER A 189 15.26 15.04 -10.80
CA SER A 189 15.07 16.47 -11.02
C SER A 189 15.76 16.97 -12.29
N ARG A 190 16.95 16.43 -12.61
CA ARG A 190 17.67 16.72 -13.86
C ARG A 190 16.90 16.22 -15.07
N GLU A 191 16.42 14.97 -15.04
CA GLU A 191 15.67 14.38 -16.17
C GLU A 191 14.38 15.15 -16.43
N LEU A 192 13.61 15.50 -15.41
CA LEU A 192 12.37 16.27 -15.58
C LEU A 192 12.61 17.67 -16.16
N SER A 193 13.70 18.31 -15.73
CA SER A 193 14.11 19.61 -16.30
C SER A 193 14.50 19.46 -17.77
N GLY A 194 15.16 18.36 -18.13
CA GLY A 194 15.46 17.99 -19.52
C GLY A 194 14.19 17.75 -20.34
N MET A 195 13.29 16.89 -19.87
CA MET A 195 12.01 16.59 -20.53
C MET A 195 11.15 17.84 -20.73
N LYS A 196 11.21 18.80 -19.81
CA LYS A 196 10.55 20.11 -19.96
C LYS A 196 11.19 20.98 -21.04
N LYS A 197 12.52 21.01 -21.12
CA LYS A 197 13.25 21.71 -22.20
C LYS A 197 12.98 21.08 -23.57
N ASP A 198 12.87 19.76 -23.60
CA ASP A 198 12.55 18.98 -24.81
C ASP A 198 11.08 19.10 -25.24
N GLY A 199 10.24 19.83 -24.49
CA GLY A 199 8.83 20.03 -24.81
C GLY A 199 7.94 18.78 -24.62
N ILE A 200 8.43 17.77 -23.91
CA ILE A 200 7.69 16.50 -23.68
C ILE A 200 6.65 16.69 -22.57
N ILE A 201 7.00 17.45 -21.53
CA ILE A 201 6.16 17.69 -20.36
C ILE A 201 6.21 19.16 -19.92
N ASP A 202 5.19 19.59 -19.18
CA ASP A 202 5.29 20.72 -18.27
C ASP A 202 4.90 20.27 -16.86
N TYR A 203 5.40 20.96 -15.83
CA TYR A 203 5.03 20.64 -14.46
C TYR A 203 5.20 21.82 -13.50
N TYR A 204 4.38 21.80 -12.45
CA TYR A 204 4.51 22.61 -11.25
C TYR A 204 4.22 21.75 -10.03
N LYS A 205 5.21 21.60 -9.13
CA LYS A 205 5.16 20.66 -8.00
C LYS A 205 4.77 19.23 -8.45
N SER A 206 3.63 18.72 -7.97
CA SER A 206 3.09 17.39 -8.30
C SER A 206 2.05 17.43 -9.42
N THR A 207 1.84 18.57 -10.06
CA THR A 207 0.94 18.72 -11.21
C THR A 207 1.77 18.69 -12.49
N PHE A 208 1.37 17.84 -13.43
CA PHE A 208 2.05 17.58 -14.69
C PHE A 208 1.09 17.78 -15.85
N ARG A 209 1.67 18.08 -17.02
CA ARG A 209 1.01 18.07 -18.31
C ARG A 209 1.90 17.31 -19.27
N LEU A 210 1.34 16.36 -20.03
CA LEU A 210 2.05 15.65 -21.09
C LEU A 210 1.66 16.25 -22.44
N PHE A 211 2.63 16.47 -23.32
CA PHE A 211 2.39 17.10 -24.62
C PHE A 211 2.28 16.12 -25.79
N HIS A 212 2.55 14.82 -25.58
CA HIS A 212 2.37 13.76 -26.58
C HIS A 212 2.03 12.42 -25.93
#